data_AF-A0A3S5DGK9-F1
#
_entry.id   AF-A0A3S5DGK9-F1
#
_cell.length_a   1.000
_cell.length_b   1.000
_cell.length_c   1.000
_cell.angle_alpha   90.00
_cell.angle_beta   90.00
_cell.angle_gamma   90.00
#
_symmetry.space_group_name_H-M   'P 1'
#
loop_
_entity.id
_entity.type
_entity.pdbx_description
1 polymer ?
#
loop_
_entity_poly.entity_id
_entity_poly.type
_entity_poly.pdbx_seq_one_letter_code
_entity_poly.pdbx_strand_id
1 'polypeptide(L)'
;MLSSHLAKFNNLEDRINGLGICVHNIAAQKITLTNLQKYAMGWSTTLHFAAQDHFGLDVADIKNKFYRKFRFFRIWFFLQRHKDFAFKPFFTNFNTVTRIGAY
;
A
#
# COMPACT_ATOMS: atom_id res chain seq x y z
N MET A 1 12.33 -16.16 13.10
CA MET A 1 11.69 -14.84 12.99
C MET A 1 10.20 -15.05 12.75
N LEU A 2 9.33 -14.28 13.39
CA LEU A 2 7.91 -14.25 13.01
C LEU A 2 7.80 -13.73 11.57
N SER A 3 7.11 -14.46 10.69
CA SER A 3 6.88 -14.01 9.32
C SER A 3 5.88 -12.86 9.33
N SER A 4 6.36 -11.62 9.16
CA SER A 4 5.51 -10.46 8.94
C SER A 4 5.21 -10.30 7.45
N HIS A 5 3.93 -10.21 7.08
CA HIS A 5 3.50 -9.92 5.72
C HIS A 5 2.73 -8.61 5.70
N LEU A 6 3.17 -7.65 4.88
CA LEU A 6 2.42 -6.41 4.66
C LEU A 6 1.17 -6.72 3.84
N ALA A 7 0.04 -6.12 4.21
CA ALA A 7 -1.19 -6.27 3.44
C ALA A 7 -0.95 -5.85 1.97
N LYS A 8 -1.48 -6.64 1.03
CA LYS A 8 -1.46 -6.34 -0.40
C LYS A 8 -2.86 -6.46 -0.96
N PHE A 9 -3.22 -5.53 -1.82
CA PHE A 9 -4.48 -5.53 -2.55
C PHE A 9 -4.26 -6.17 -3.91
N ASN A 10 -4.03 -7.50 -3.92
CA ASN A 10 -3.64 -8.25 -5.11
C ASN A 10 -4.50 -9.48 -5.39
N ASN A 11 -5.61 -9.65 -4.68
CA ASN A 11 -6.57 -10.72 -4.94
C ASN A 11 -7.31 -10.46 -6.28
N LEU A 12 -8.15 -11.40 -6.72
CA LEU A 12 -8.83 -11.26 -8.02
C LEU A 12 -9.76 -10.05 -8.06
N GLU A 13 -10.47 -9.77 -6.96
CA GLU A 13 -11.39 -8.64 -6.85
C GLU A 13 -10.65 -7.30 -6.90
N ASP A 14 -9.52 -7.18 -6.19
CA ASP A 14 -8.66 -6.01 -6.16
C ASP A 14 -8.12 -5.62 -7.55
N ARG A 15 -7.95 -6.63 -8.42
CA ARG A 15 -7.46 -6.42 -9.80
C ARG A 15 -8.54 -5.92 -10.73
N ILE A 16 -9.81 -6.17 -10.42
CA ILE A 16 -10.96 -5.79 -11.25
C ILE A 16 -11.52 -4.44 -10.81
N ASN A 17 -11.53 -4.16 -9.51
CA ASN A 17 -12.05 -2.90 -8.96
C ASN A 17 -11.03 -1.75 -8.96
N GLY A 18 -9.78 -1.99 -9.38
CA GLY A 18 -8.73 -0.99 -9.49
C GLY A 18 -7.84 -0.83 -8.26
N LEU A 19 -8.12 -1.52 -7.14
CA LEU A 19 -7.32 -1.43 -5.92
C LEU A 19 -5.86 -1.85 -6.13
N GLY A 20 -5.59 -2.81 -7.01
CA GLY A 20 -4.22 -3.22 -7.33
C GLY A 20 -3.36 -2.14 -8.01
N ILE A 21 -3.98 -1.06 -8.49
CA ILE A 21 -3.31 0.15 -9.00
C ILE A 21 -3.33 1.26 -7.94
N CYS A 22 -4.45 1.44 -7.23
CA CYS A 22 -4.60 2.49 -6.21
C CYS A 22 -3.67 2.29 -4.99
N VAL A 23 -3.44 1.03 -4.61
CA VAL A 23 -2.53 0.63 -3.53
C VAL A 23 -1.72 -0.58 -4.01
N HIS A 24 -0.64 -0.29 -4.76
CA HIS A 24 0.20 -1.32 -5.34
C HIS A 24 1.06 -2.01 -4.27
N ASN A 25 1.64 -1.23 -3.35
CA ASN A 25 2.45 -1.74 -2.24
C ASN A 25 2.36 -0.83 -1.01
N ILE A 26 2.99 -1.21 0.09
CA ILE A 26 3.14 -0.31 1.26
C ILE A 26 4.58 0.21 1.25
N ALA A 27 4.73 1.50 0.96
CA ALA A 27 6.02 2.19 0.97
C ALA A 27 6.41 2.66 2.38
N ALA A 28 5.44 3.09 3.18
CA ALA A 28 5.64 3.48 4.56
C ALA A 28 4.46 3.04 5.44
N GLN A 29 4.75 2.68 6.70
CA GLN A 29 3.74 2.29 7.68
C GLN A 29 4.10 2.80 9.08
N LYS A 30 3.09 3.26 9.81
CA LYS A 30 3.16 3.61 11.23
C LYS A 30 2.03 2.90 11.95
N ILE A 31 2.37 2.17 13.02
CA ILE A 31 1.40 1.53 13.91
C ILE A 31 1.52 2.22 15.27
N THR A 32 0.42 2.78 15.75
CA THR A 32 0.37 3.48 17.03
C THR A 32 -0.57 2.73 17.97
N LEU A 33 -0.04 2.28 19.11
CA LEU A 33 -0.88 1.82 20.21
C LEU A 33 -1.51 3.04 20.89
N THR A 34 -2.83 3.15 20.82
CA THR A 34 -3.57 4.32 21.31
C THR A 34 -4.23 4.08 22.66
N ASN A 35 -4.47 2.82 23.01
CA ASN A 35 -5.02 2.41 24.30
C ASN A 35 -4.59 0.96 24.57
N LEU A 36 -4.24 0.63 25.82
CA LEU A 36 -4.02 -0.73 26.31
C LEU A 36 -4.78 -0.89 27.63
N GLN A 37 -5.67 -1.87 27.68
CA GLN A 37 -6.41 -2.26 28.87
C GLN A 37 -6.02 -3.68 29.26
N LYS A 38 -5.65 -3.87 30.53
CA LYS A 38 -5.37 -5.17 31.11
C LYS A 38 -6.50 -5.56 32.04
N TYR A 39 -6.86 -6.84 32.04
CA TYR A 39 -7.89 -7.40 32.91
C TYR A 39 -7.29 -8.50 33.78
N ALA A 40 -8.07 -9.05 34.71
CA ALA A 40 -7.63 -10.18 35.53
C ALA A 40 -7.31 -11.41 34.67
N MET A 41 -8.10 -11.66 33.62
CA MET A 41 -7.79 -12.57 32.52
C MET A 41 -7.88 -11.79 31.21
N GLY A 42 -6.77 -11.75 30.48
CA GLY A 42 -6.73 -11.15 29.16
C GLY A 42 -6.39 -9.66 29.11
N TRP A 43 -6.50 -9.11 27.90
CA TRP A 43 -6.14 -7.76 27.55
C TRP A 43 -6.88 -7.30 26.30
N SER A 44 -6.97 -5.99 26.11
CA SER A 44 -7.39 -5.40 24.84
C SER A 44 -6.54 -4.18 24.52
N THR A 45 -6.31 -3.92 23.25
CA THR A 45 -5.56 -2.77 22.77
C THR A 45 -6.26 -2.16 21.57
N THR A 46 -6.13 -0.85 21.41
CA THR A 46 -6.56 -0.14 20.20
C THR A 46 -5.32 0.27 19.42
N LEU A 47 -5.24 -0.15 18.17
CA LEU A 47 -4.14 0.15 17.26
C LEU A 47 -4.64 1.08 16.16
N HIS A 48 -3.90 2.15 15.91
CA HIS A 48 -4.05 2.99 14.74
C HIS A 48 -2.96 2.65 13.72
N PHE A 49 -3.38 2.10 12.59
CA PHE A 49 -2.53 1.80 11.45
C PHE A 49 -2.62 2.95 10.46
N ALA A 50 -1.51 3.57 10.12
CA ALA A 50 -1.39 4.51 9.01
C ALA A 50 -0.36 3.97 8.02
N ALA A 51 -0.68 4.01 6.74
CA ALA A 51 0.19 3.53 5.67
C ALA A 51 0.11 4.45 4.45
N GLN A 52 1.15 4.35 3.62
CA GLN A 52 1.28 5.12 2.39
C GLN A 52 1.82 4.21 1.28
N ASP A 53 1.19 4.27 0.11
CA ASP A 53 1.71 3.73 -1.14
C ASP A 53 2.25 4.85 -2.03
N HIS A 54 3.26 4.53 -2.85
CA HIS A 54 3.82 5.42 -3.88
C HIS A 54 3.67 4.78 -5.25
N PHE A 55 2.75 5.30 -6.05
CA PHE A 55 2.60 4.85 -7.44
C PHE A 55 3.47 5.68 -8.38
N GLY A 56 4.71 5.23 -8.56
CA GLY A 56 5.62 5.69 -9.59
C GLY A 56 6.28 4.53 -10.30
N LEU A 57 6.69 4.75 -11.55
CA LEU A 57 7.24 3.70 -12.39
C LEU A 57 8.74 3.89 -12.61
N ASP A 58 9.45 2.79 -12.67
CA ASP A 58 10.83 2.71 -13.09
C ASP A 58 11.03 1.92 -14.40
N VAL A 59 12.29 1.78 -14.80
CA VAL A 59 12.65 1.10 -16.05
C VAL A 59 12.34 -0.40 -15.98
N ALA A 60 12.41 -1.02 -14.81
CA ALA A 60 12.07 -2.42 -14.62
C ALA A 60 10.56 -2.64 -14.80
N ASP A 61 9.73 -1.72 -14.29
CA ASP A 61 8.27 -1.78 -14.43
C ASP A 61 7.83 -1.80 -15.90
N ILE A 62 8.37 -0.90 -16.72
CA ILE A 62 8.03 -0.83 -18.15
C ILE A 62 8.67 -1.94 -19.00
N LYS A 63 9.72 -2.60 -18.49
CA LYS A 63 10.33 -3.78 -19.14
C LYS A 63 9.62 -5.08 -18.78
N ASN A 64 8.80 -5.07 -17.73
CA ASN A 64 8.05 -6.26 -17.31
C ASN A 64 7.12 -6.74 -18.44
N LYS A 65 7.18 -8.05 -18.76
CA LYS A 65 6.42 -8.66 -19.87
C LYS A 65 4.90 -8.52 -19.73
N PHE A 66 4.39 -8.44 -18.50
CA PHE A 66 2.98 -8.25 -18.22
C PHE A 66 2.61 -6.76 -18.25
N TYR A 67 3.26 -5.92 -17.44
CA TYR A 67 2.89 -4.49 -17.31
C TYR A 67 3.08 -3.69 -18.60
N ARG A 68 4.10 -4.01 -19.41
CA ARG A 68 4.34 -3.34 -20.71
C ARG A 68 3.16 -3.43 -21.68
N LYS A 69 2.29 -4.44 -21.54
CA LYS A 69 1.12 -4.63 -22.40
C LYS A 69 0.09 -3.51 -22.19
N PHE A 70 0.02 -2.92 -21.00
CA PHE A 70 -0.93 -1.85 -20.74
C PHE A 70 -0.36 -0.50 -21.15
N ARG A 71 -1.10 0.21 -22.02
CA ARG A 71 -0.67 1.51 -22.55
C ARG A 71 -0.52 2.57 -21.46
N PHE A 72 -1.35 2.54 -20.42
CA PHE A 72 -1.33 3.55 -19.36
C PHE A 72 -0.01 3.53 -18.57
N PHE A 73 0.60 2.36 -18.30
CA PHE A 73 1.92 2.31 -17.64
C PHE A 73 3.00 3.01 -18.48
N ARG A 74 2.97 2.85 -19.81
CA ARG A 74 3.95 3.53 -20.70
C ARG A 74 3.74 5.04 -20.75
N ILE A 75 2.49 5.49 -20.81
CA ILE A 75 2.15 6.93 -20.78
C ILE A 75 2.57 7.53 -19.44
N TRP A 76 2.22 6.88 -18.32
CA TRP A 76 2.58 7.34 -16.99
C TRP A 76 4.09 7.44 -16.81
N PHE A 77 4.83 6.40 -17.21
CA PHE A 77 6.30 6.42 -17.17
C PHE A 77 6.89 7.59 -17.97
N PHE A 78 6.37 7.86 -19.17
CA PHE A 78 6.80 8.99 -19.99
C PHE A 78 6.56 10.32 -19.27
N LEU A 79 5.36 10.52 -18.72
CA LEU A 79 5.00 11.75 -18.00
C LEU A 79 5.84 11.99 -16.73
N GLN A 80 6.37 10.93 -16.11
CA GLN A 80 7.22 11.04 -14.93
C GLN A 80 8.70 11.32 -15.26
N ARG A 81 9.16 10.92 -16.46
CA ARG A 81 10.60 10.86 -16.79
C ARG A 81 11.02 11.77 -17.94
N HIS A 82 10.09 12.30 -18.72
CA HIS A 82 10.42 13.19 -19.81
C HIS A 82 10.91 14.54 -19.27
N LYS A 83 11.94 15.13 -19.86
CA LYS A 83 12.51 16.40 -19.39
C LYS A 83 11.50 17.56 -19.29
N ASP A 84 10.48 17.54 -20.15
CA ASP A 84 9.43 18.56 -20.20
C ASP A 84 8.23 18.22 -19.27
N PHE A 85 8.20 17.00 -18.72
CA PHE A 85 7.13 16.51 -17.85
C PHE A 85 7.73 15.91 -16.57
N ALA A 86 7.61 16.61 -15.44
CA ALA A 86 8.16 16.22 -14.14
C ALA A 86 7.07 15.72 -13.18
N PHE A 87 6.13 14.90 -13.67
CA PHE A 87 5.03 14.43 -12.84
C PHE A 87 5.55 13.54 -11.71
N LYS A 88 5.15 13.84 -10.48
CA LYS A 88 5.58 13.12 -9.28
C LYS A 88 4.76 11.83 -9.11
N PRO A 89 5.29 10.80 -8.43
CA PRO A 89 4.50 9.63 -8.04
C PRO A 89 3.22 10.03 -7.30
N PHE A 90 2.14 9.27 -7.51
CA PHE A 90 0.94 9.44 -6.71
C PHE A 90 1.15 8.84 -5.33
N PHE A 91 0.74 9.57 -4.29
CA PHE A 91 0.78 9.07 -2.91
C PHE A 91 -0.63 8.74 -2.44
N THR A 92 -0.85 7.48 -2.11
CA THR A 92 -2.11 7.02 -1.52
C THR A 92 -1.90 6.82 -0.03
N ASN A 93 -2.45 7.73 0.77
CA ASN A 93 -2.45 7.62 2.23
C ASN A 93 -3.73 6.93 2.69
N PHE A 94 -3.61 5.94 3.56
CA PHE A 94 -4.76 5.25 4.14
C PHE A 94 -4.48 4.87 5.59
N ASN A 95 -5.54 4.76 6.38
CA ASN A 95 -5.45 4.40 7.78
C ASN A 95 -6.67 3.61 8.23
N THR A 96 -6.50 2.88 9.33
CA THR A 96 -7.59 2.21 10.03
C THR A 96 -7.29 2.14 11.52
N VAL A 97 -8.35 2.14 12.33
CA VAL A 97 -8.27 1.90 13.77
C VAL A 97 -8.95 0.58 14.06
N THR A 98 -8.25 -0.31 14.76
CA THR A 98 -8.79 -1.62 15.13
C THR A 98 -8.56 -1.90 16.61
N ARG A 99 -9.52 -2.59 17.21
CA ARG A 99 -9.42 -3.10 18.58
C ARG A 99 -9.16 -4.60 18.50
N ILE A 100 -8.07 -5.03 19.10
CA ILE A 100 -7.72 -6.46 19.24
C ILE A 100 -7.61 -6.78 20.73
N GLY A 101 -7.86 -8.03 21.10
CA GLY A 101 -7.74 -8.48 22.47
C GLY A 101 -7.81 -9.99 22.57
N ALA A 102 -7.37 -10.49 23.71
CA ALA A 102 -7.56 -11.86 24.14
C ALA A 102 -8.28 -11.80 25.49
N TYR A 103 -9.37 -12.53 25.63
CA TYR A 103 -10.20 -12.56 26.83
C TYR A 103 -10.00 -13.87 27.57
#